data_AF-A0AA37S479-F1
#
_entry.id   AF-A0AA37S479-F1
#
_cell.length_a   1.000
_cell.length_b   1.000
_cell.length_c   1.000
_cell.angle_alpha   90.00
_cell.angle_beta   90.00
_cell.angle_gamma   90.00
#
_symmetry.space_group_name_H-M   'P 1'
#
loop_
_entity.id
_entity.type
_entity.pdbx_description
1 polymer ?
#
loop_
_entity_poly.entity_id
_entity_poly.type
_entity_poly.pdbx_seq_one_letter_code
_entity_poly.pdbx_strand_id
1 'polypeptide(L)'
;MFFSFASNACLTNEVESNDTESNANSPLCSNTAVAGSLSRNDTDWFRFELTQTGPIEVNLDHHTRDDFDWALYQETGSALAEGATSNVPETGSYNAQSTGTYYVKVTRYSGTGWYDLTVNFGEGSNTGGGSGNDDCGYSSRPAKPGSLQAYLQGGSADSCSTLTADQGAVLLMGGGSDVDQAFSNRVANHVGSGADVVVLRTSGTDAYNDYLLNLMNADSVETLIIDTRNKANDDYVDWAIRSAEFVWIAGGDQSDYLNQWQGTKVQTAVQHVFDKGGVVGGTSAGMALMANSVYDPDGVAGAVSDEVVTDFCHETLNFSSRFIDVPVLDNSLTDTHFQERDRMGRAIVSLGHHSNQYFSIAASEATSLFIEASGTGVVDGSNEVYIFKETANTQRVTLQCGSAVNYQNINRVKLIPGDNYNVVSHTHNGMQLDVSINGNNNNFYSPINPY
;
A
#
# COMPACT_ATOMS: atom_id res chain seq x y z
N MET A 1 29.03 -22.27 18.90
CA MET A 1 29.63 -22.19 17.55
C MET A 1 28.46 -21.84 16.64
N PHE A 2 28.21 -20.54 16.45
CA PHE A 2 27.07 -20.05 15.66
C PHE A 2 27.47 -20.08 14.19
N PHE A 3 26.79 -20.89 13.38
CA PHE A 3 26.87 -20.78 11.93
C PHE A 3 26.03 -19.57 11.50
N SER A 4 26.72 -18.58 10.94
CA SER A 4 26.13 -17.48 10.19
C SER A 4 25.54 -18.07 8.91
N PHE A 5 24.21 -18.13 8.79
CA PHE A 5 23.57 -18.32 7.49
C PHE A 5 23.50 -16.95 6.83
N ALA A 6 24.36 -16.73 5.84
CA ALA A 6 24.15 -15.64 4.90
C ALA A 6 22.81 -15.90 4.20
N SER A 7 21.91 -14.93 4.22
CA SER A 7 20.76 -14.90 3.33
C SER A 7 21.31 -14.73 1.91
N ASN A 8 21.46 -15.85 1.18
CA ASN A 8 21.83 -15.82 -0.23
C ASN A 8 20.57 -15.46 -1.02
N ALA A 9 20.67 -14.45 -1.88
CA ALA A 9 19.60 -14.08 -2.79
C ALA A 9 19.22 -15.27 -3.70
N CYS A 10 17.95 -15.34 -4.09
CA CYS A 10 17.45 -16.37 -4.99
C CYS A 10 18.20 -16.36 -6.32
N LEU A 11 18.59 -17.55 -6.77
CA LEU A 11 19.22 -17.73 -8.07
C LEU A 11 18.23 -17.33 -9.17
N THR A 12 18.65 -16.47 -10.10
CA THR A 12 17.85 -16.03 -11.26
C THR A 12 18.56 -16.30 -12.59
N ASN A 13 19.86 -16.63 -12.53
CA ASN A 13 20.67 -17.05 -13.66
C ASN A 13 21.58 -18.18 -13.17
N GLU A 14 21.82 -19.18 -14.01
CA GLU A 14 22.83 -20.19 -13.75
C GLU A 14 24.23 -19.56 -13.57
N VAL A 15 25.09 -20.24 -12.83
CA VAL A 15 26.47 -19.85 -12.57
C VAL A 15 27.36 -21.05 -12.79
N GLU A 16 28.10 -21.00 -13.90
CA GLU A 16 29.00 -22.04 -14.33
C GLU A 16 30.29 -22.09 -13.49
N SER A 17 30.83 -23.26 -13.13
CA SER A 17 30.32 -24.60 -13.48
C SER A 17 29.38 -25.18 -12.42
N ASN A 18 28.29 -25.80 -12.87
CA ASN A 18 27.31 -26.57 -12.09
C ASN A 18 27.05 -27.99 -12.66
N ASP A 19 28.04 -28.53 -13.38
CA ASP A 19 28.03 -29.81 -14.11
C ASP A 19 27.83 -31.08 -13.26
N THR A 20 27.86 -30.94 -11.93
CA THR A 20 27.77 -32.05 -10.98
C THR A 20 26.87 -31.70 -9.80
N GLU A 21 26.34 -32.72 -9.13
CA GLU A 21 25.58 -32.52 -7.89
C GLU A 21 26.38 -31.72 -6.84
N SER A 22 27.70 -31.92 -6.76
CA SER A 22 28.57 -31.29 -5.76
C SER A 22 28.82 -29.79 -5.96
N ASN A 23 28.60 -29.28 -7.18
CA ASN A 23 28.69 -27.86 -7.52
C ASN A 23 27.34 -27.27 -7.95
N ALA A 24 26.24 -27.92 -7.56
CA ALA A 24 24.89 -27.46 -7.89
C ALA A 24 24.68 -25.99 -7.47
N ASN A 25 24.10 -25.20 -8.37
CA ASN A 25 23.76 -23.83 -8.06
C ASN A 25 22.66 -23.77 -6.99
N SER A 26 22.82 -22.84 -6.04
CA SER A 26 21.90 -22.65 -4.93
C SER A 26 21.97 -21.22 -4.39
N PRO A 27 20.91 -20.72 -3.73
CA PRO A 27 19.63 -21.38 -3.52
C PRO A 27 18.71 -21.25 -4.75
N LEU A 28 18.13 -22.38 -5.20
CA LEU A 28 16.93 -22.32 -6.03
C LEU A 28 15.75 -22.05 -5.10
N CYS A 29 15.05 -20.94 -5.33
CA CYS A 29 13.88 -20.55 -4.55
C CYS A 29 12.60 -20.99 -5.24
N SER A 30 11.60 -21.36 -4.44
CA SER A 30 10.30 -21.79 -4.96
C SER A 30 9.70 -20.73 -5.89
N ASN A 31 9.17 -21.16 -7.03
CA ASN A 31 8.53 -20.34 -8.05
C ASN A 31 9.40 -19.18 -8.60
N THR A 32 10.73 -19.31 -8.51
CA THR A 32 11.68 -18.38 -9.13
C THR A 32 12.24 -19.00 -10.40
N ALA A 33 12.11 -18.30 -11.54
CA ALA A 33 12.70 -18.73 -12.80
C ALA A 33 14.21 -18.50 -12.77
N VAL A 34 14.96 -19.55 -13.12
CA VAL A 34 16.40 -19.53 -13.32
C VAL A 34 16.67 -19.61 -14.82
N ALA A 35 17.21 -18.54 -15.38
CA ALA A 35 17.67 -18.53 -16.77
C ALA A 35 18.98 -19.32 -16.88
N GLY A 36 19.04 -20.26 -17.80
CA GLY A 36 20.24 -21.06 -18.07
C GLY A 36 20.43 -21.38 -19.55
N SER A 37 21.47 -22.12 -19.87
CA SER A 37 21.84 -22.48 -21.23
C SER A 37 22.62 -23.78 -21.30
N LEU A 38 22.15 -24.72 -22.13
CA LEU A 38 22.82 -26.02 -22.28
C LEU A 38 23.59 -26.15 -23.60
N SER A 39 24.84 -26.56 -23.50
CA SER A 39 25.69 -26.95 -24.63
C SER A 39 25.92 -28.48 -24.73
N ARG A 40 26.75 -28.94 -25.69
CA ARG A 40 26.84 -30.37 -26.06
C ARG A 40 27.38 -31.29 -24.94
N ASN A 41 28.20 -30.78 -24.03
CA ASN A 41 28.82 -31.56 -22.95
C ASN A 41 28.46 -30.99 -21.58
N ASP A 42 27.25 -30.45 -21.49
CA ASP A 42 26.79 -29.59 -20.42
C ASP A 42 25.66 -30.26 -19.64
N THR A 43 25.55 -29.94 -18.36
CA THR A 43 24.54 -30.50 -17.49
C THR A 43 24.37 -29.56 -16.31
N ASP A 44 23.17 -29.11 -16.02
CA ASP A 44 23.01 -28.15 -14.94
C ASP A 44 22.42 -28.82 -13.71
N TRP A 45 23.10 -28.68 -12.57
CA TRP A 45 22.55 -29.07 -11.28
C TRP A 45 22.14 -27.85 -10.48
N PHE A 46 20.95 -27.92 -9.89
CA PHE A 46 20.40 -26.94 -8.98
C PHE A 46 20.01 -27.62 -7.67
N ARG A 47 20.18 -26.91 -6.55
CA ARG A 47 19.86 -27.41 -5.21
C ARG A 47 18.89 -26.46 -4.49
N PHE A 48 17.91 -27.04 -3.83
CA PHE A 48 16.99 -26.37 -2.92
C PHE A 48 16.74 -27.19 -1.65
N GLU A 49 16.28 -26.51 -0.61
CA GLU A 49 15.89 -27.15 0.65
C GLU A 49 14.37 -27.24 0.72
N LEU A 50 13.85 -28.46 0.76
CA LEU A 50 12.43 -28.70 0.99
C LEU A 50 12.16 -28.77 2.48
N THR A 51 11.51 -27.76 3.02
CA THR A 51 11.23 -27.64 4.45
C THR A 51 9.84 -28.16 4.85
N GLN A 52 8.98 -28.51 3.88
CA GLN A 52 7.70 -29.21 4.10
C GLN A 52 7.48 -30.33 3.08
N THR A 53 6.89 -31.46 3.49
CA THR A 53 6.43 -32.49 2.56
C THR A 53 5.30 -31.96 1.69
N GLY A 54 5.29 -32.28 0.40
CA GLY A 54 4.27 -31.75 -0.51
C GLY A 54 4.70 -31.85 -1.98
N PRO A 55 3.91 -31.28 -2.90
CA PRO A 55 4.28 -31.28 -4.32
C PRO A 55 5.55 -30.47 -4.55
N ILE A 56 6.44 -31.05 -5.35
CA ILE A 56 7.53 -30.37 -6.05
C ILE A 56 7.13 -30.40 -7.53
N GLU A 57 6.92 -29.25 -8.13
CA GLU A 57 6.57 -29.12 -9.54
C GLU A 57 7.75 -28.52 -10.28
N VAL A 58 8.14 -29.14 -11.39
CA VAL A 58 9.23 -28.67 -12.25
C VAL A 58 8.61 -28.20 -13.56
N ASN A 59 9.03 -27.03 -14.02
CA ASN A 59 8.70 -26.45 -15.31
C ASN A 59 10.01 -26.03 -15.99
N LEU A 60 10.28 -26.63 -17.15
CA LEU A 60 11.45 -26.35 -17.96
C LEU A 60 10.98 -25.80 -19.30
N ASP A 61 11.08 -24.49 -19.50
CA ASP A 61 10.81 -23.85 -20.78
C ASP A 61 12.09 -23.74 -21.60
N HIS A 62 12.00 -23.95 -22.91
CA HIS A 62 13.13 -23.85 -23.83
C HIS A 62 12.66 -23.61 -25.25
N HIS A 63 13.58 -23.35 -26.19
CA HIS A 63 13.19 -23.18 -27.58
C HIS A 63 12.61 -24.49 -28.16
N THR A 64 11.54 -24.39 -28.96
CA THR A 64 10.88 -25.51 -29.69
C THR A 64 11.75 -26.33 -30.66
N ARG A 65 13.04 -26.01 -30.79
CA ARG A 65 14.01 -26.70 -31.67
C ARG A 65 15.05 -27.47 -30.87
N ASP A 66 15.06 -27.24 -29.56
CA ASP A 66 15.91 -27.91 -28.59
C ASP A 66 15.05 -28.93 -27.83
N ASP A 67 15.71 -29.87 -27.16
CA ASP A 67 15.06 -30.95 -26.43
C ASP A 67 15.88 -31.17 -25.16
N PHE A 68 15.41 -30.56 -24.08
CA PHE A 68 16.06 -30.58 -22.77
C PHE A 68 15.14 -31.31 -21.79
N ASP A 69 15.74 -32.21 -21.02
CA ASP A 69 15.09 -33.06 -20.05
C ASP A 69 15.41 -32.57 -18.64
N TRP A 70 14.60 -32.91 -17.65
CA TRP A 70 14.93 -32.71 -16.24
C TRP A 70 14.71 -33.97 -15.41
N ALA A 71 15.49 -34.10 -14.33
CA ALA A 71 15.32 -35.15 -13.34
C ALA A 71 15.44 -34.57 -11.92
N LEU A 72 14.51 -34.94 -11.05
CA LEU A 72 14.47 -34.56 -9.64
C LEU A 72 15.10 -35.66 -8.78
N TYR A 73 15.99 -35.29 -7.88
CA TYR A 73 16.65 -36.18 -6.92
C TYR A 73 16.46 -35.67 -5.49
N GLN A 74 16.52 -36.60 -4.53
CA GLN A 74 16.83 -36.28 -3.13
C GLN A 74 18.32 -36.50 -2.88
N GLU A 75 18.86 -35.99 -1.76
CA GLU A 75 20.29 -36.08 -1.38
C GLU A 75 20.96 -37.44 -1.58
N THR A 76 20.21 -38.55 -1.52
CA THR A 76 20.71 -39.85 -1.93
C THR A 76 19.64 -40.63 -2.68
N GLY A 77 20.02 -41.35 -3.73
CA GLY A 77 19.13 -42.29 -4.42
C GLY A 77 19.08 -42.12 -5.93
N SER A 78 18.09 -42.77 -6.54
CA SER A 78 17.76 -42.61 -7.96
C SER A 78 16.82 -41.42 -8.18
N ALA A 79 16.62 -41.03 -9.43
CA ALA A 79 15.66 -39.97 -9.76
C ALA A 79 14.26 -40.33 -9.23
N LEU A 80 13.61 -39.34 -8.62
CA LEU A 80 12.29 -39.42 -8.02
C LEU A 80 11.18 -39.10 -9.03
N ALA A 81 11.47 -38.19 -9.96
CA ALA A 81 10.64 -37.87 -11.11
C ALA A 81 11.54 -37.37 -12.25
N GLU A 82 11.07 -37.53 -13.48
CA GLU A 82 11.76 -37.08 -14.69
C GLU A 82 10.75 -36.57 -15.73
N GLY A 83 11.13 -35.50 -16.42
CA GLY A 83 10.58 -35.12 -17.72
C GLY A 83 11.63 -35.44 -18.78
N ALA A 84 11.27 -36.28 -19.74
CA ALA A 84 12.11 -36.65 -20.88
C ALA A 84 11.28 -36.72 -22.17
N THR A 85 10.65 -35.60 -22.50
CA THR A 85 9.67 -35.42 -23.57
C THR A 85 9.98 -34.13 -24.34
N SER A 86 9.61 -34.09 -25.63
CA SER A 86 9.82 -32.90 -26.46
C SER A 86 8.79 -31.78 -26.22
N ASN A 87 8.19 -31.69 -25.04
CA ASN A 87 7.18 -30.68 -24.71
C ASN A 87 7.84 -29.35 -24.35
N VAL A 88 7.15 -28.25 -24.62
CA VAL A 88 7.62 -26.89 -24.29
C VAL A 88 6.46 -26.09 -23.68
N PRO A 89 6.49 -25.76 -22.38
CA PRO A 89 7.48 -26.23 -21.40
C PRO A 89 7.33 -27.73 -21.12
N GLU A 90 8.43 -28.36 -20.75
CA GLU A 90 8.41 -29.69 -20.16
C GLU A 90 8.10 -29.58 -18.67
N THR A 91 7.03 -30.25 -18.22
CA THR A 91 6.55 -30.14 -16.85
C THR A 91 6.35 -31.50 -16.19
N GLY A 92 6.44 -31.52 -14.86
CA GLY A 92 6.01 -32.66 -14.06
C GLY A 92 6.00 -32.35 -12.58
N SER A 93 5.51 -33.31 -11.79
CA SER A 93 5.31 -33.13 -10.36
C SER A 93 5.69 -34.40 -9.61
N TYR A 94 6.25 -34.22 -8.42
CA TYR A 94 6.55 -35.27 -7.46
C TYR A 94 6.03 -34.88 -6.08
N ASN A 95 5.25 -35.74 -5.44
CA ASN A 95 4.78 -35.48 -4.09
C ASN A 95 5.81 -35.97 -3.06
N ALA A 96 6.64 -35.06 -2.57
CA ALA A 96 7.71 -35.35 -1.62
C ALA A 96 7.18 -35.82 -0.27
N GLN A 97 7.61 -37.02 0.14
CA GLN A 97 7.20 -37.66 1.39
C GLN A 97 8.13 -37.35 2.57
N SER A 98 9.22 -36.62 2.34
CA SER A 98 10.19 -36.22 3.37
C SER A 98 10.81 -34.87 3.05
N THR A 99 11.12 -34.10 4.09
CA THR A 99 11.87 -32.84 4.00
C THR A 99 13.36 -33.11 3.84
N GLY A 100 14.12 -32.09 3.44
CA GLY A 100 15.57 -32.14 3.28
C GLY A 100 16.03 -31.57 1.95
N THR A 101 17.28 -31.87 1.59
CA THR A 101 17.90 -31.37 0.36
C THR A 101 17.36 -32.10 -0.87
N TYR A 102 16.94 -31.34 -1.87
CA TYR A 102 16.56 -31.84 -3.19
C TYR A 102 17.40 -31.17 -4.28
N TYR A 103 17.52 -31.88 -5.40
CA TYR A 103 18.28 -31.43 -6.57
C TYR A 103 17.45 -31.57 -7.83
N VAL A 104 17.53 -30.57 -8.71
CA VAL A 104 17.08 -30.70 -10.10
C VAL A 104 18.29 -30.74 -11.00
N LYS A 105 18.32 -31.75 -11.86
CA LYS A 105 19.30 -31.88 -12.92
C LYS A 105 18.61 -31.57 -14.25
N VAL A 106 19.15 -30.64 -15.03
CA VAL A 106 18.74 -30.38 -16.41
C VAL A 106 19.76 -31.02 -17.35
N THR A 107 19.28 -31.77 -18.33
CA THR A 107 20.13 -32.48 -19.30
C THR A 107 19.67 -32.25 -20.72
N ARG A 108 20.63 -32.30 -21.64
CA ARG A 108 20.36 -32.11 -23.06
C ARG A 108 20.13 -33.45 -23.77
N TYR A 109 18.95 -33.65 -24.36
CA TYR A 109 18.73 -34.69 -25.37
C TYR A 109 19.25 -34.22 -26.73
N SER A 110 18.78 -33.08 -27.21
CA SER A 110 19.21 -32.47 -28.48
C SER A 110 19.16 -30.93 -28.44
N GLY A 111 19.60 -30.24 -29.51
CA GLY A 111 19.65 -28.77 -29.52
C GLY A 111 20.85 -28.14 -28.83
N THR A 112 20.87 -26.81 -28.65
CA THR A 112 21.78 -26.03 -27.78
C THR A 112 21.20 -24.63 -27.71
N GLY A 113 21.02 -24.11 -26.52
CA GLY A 113 20.26 -22.87 -26.36
C GLY A 113 19.91 -22.60 -24.92
N TRP A 114 19.10 -21.58 -24.74
CA TRP A 114 18.61 -21.13 -23.44
C TRP A 114 17.51 -22.06 -22.91
N TYR A 115 17.34 -22.05 -21.60
CA TYR A 115 16.14 -22.55 -20.92
C TYR A 115 15.80 -21.65 -19.74
N ASP A 116 14.54 -21.71 -19.31
CA ASP A 116 14.08 -21.15 -18.04
C ASP A 116 13.58 -22.30 -17.16
N LEU A 117 14.26 -22.54 -16.04
CA LEU A 117 13.87 -23.56 -15.06
C LEU A 117 13.11 -22.89 -13.91
N THR A 118 11.89 -23.35 -13.64
CA THR A 118 11.14 -22.98 -12.45
C THR A 118 10.80 -24.24 -11.66
N VAL A 119 11.09 -24.24 -10.37
CA VAL A 119 10.70 -25.32 -9.45
C VAL A 119 9.82 -24.72 -8.38
N ASN A 120 8.61 -25.25 -8.23
CA ASN A 120 7.66 -24.84 -7.21
C ASN A 120 7.59 -25.92 -6.13
N PHE A 121 7.83 -25.55 -4.88
CA PHE A 121 7.80 -26.46 -3.74
C PHE A 121 7.43 -25.71 -2.44
N GLY A 122 6.96 -26.47 -1.45
CA GLY A 122 6.59 -25.91 -0.15
C GLY A 122 7.81 -25.46 0.66
N GLU A 123 8.02 -24.16 0.77
CA GLU A 123 8.96 -23.56 1.72
C GLU A 123 8.26 -23.42 3.09
N GLY A 124 8.60 -24.31 4.02
CA GLY A 124 8.41 -24.14 5.46
C GLY A 124 9.07 -22.88 5.97
N SER A 125 8.25 -21.87 6.21
CA SER A 125 8.41 -20.95 7.32
C SER A 125 8.47 -21.77 8.61
N ASN A 126 9.46 -21.47 9.44
CA ASN A 126 9.54 -22.03 10.79
C ASN A 126 8.47 -21.36 11.68
N THR A 127 7.19 -21.61 11.41
CA THR A 127 6.05 -21.28 12.26
C THR A 127 4.99 -22.36 12.06
N GLY A 128 4.69 -23.11 13.14
CA GLY A 128 3.99 -24.38 13.05
C GLY A 128 2.53 -24.30 12.59
N GLY A 129 2.19 -25.19 11.65
CA GLY A 129 1.09 -26.14 11.77
C GLY A 129 -0.34 -25.64 11.53
N GLY A 130 -0.89 -25.98 10.35
CA GLY A 130 -2.34 -26.04 10.15
C GLY A 130 -2.76 -26.21 8.69
N SER A 131 -2.88 -27.45 8.21
CA SER A 131 -3.49 -27.78 6.92
C SER A 131 -4.91 -27.19 6.79
N GLY A 132 -5.12 -26.22 5.89
CA GLY A 132 -6.43 -25.92 5.29
C GLY A 132 -6.57 -24.48 4.76
N ASN A 133 -6.57 -24.31 3.43
CA ASN A 133 -6.90 -23.07 2.70
C ASN A 133 -6.18 -21.80 3.23
N ASP A 134 -4.92 -21.61 2.85
CA ASP A 134 -4.09 -20.44 3.23
C ASP A 134 -4.49 -19.12 2.54
N ASP A 135 -5.67 -19.03 1.92
CA ASP A 135 -6.17 -17.78 1.31
C ASP A 135 -7.14 -17.03 2.22
N CYS A 136 -7.32 -17.42 3.50
CA CYS A 136 -8.07 -16.65 4.51
C CYS A 136 -9.50 -16.22 4.12
N GLY A 137 -10.11 -16.87 3.11
CA GLY A 137 -11.42 -16.52 2.53
C GLY A 137 -11.37 -15.84 1.15
N TYR A 138 -10.19 -15.49 0.65
CA TYR A 138 -9.92 -15.10 -0.73
C TYR A 138 -9.62 -16.31 -1.62
N SER A 139 -9.52 -16.09 -2.93
CA SER A 139 -9.00 -17.09 -3.87
C SER A 139 -7.47 -17.05 -3.89
N SER A 140 -6.83 -18.01 -4.54
CA SER A 140 -5.38 -17.97 -4.77
C SER A 140 -4.96 -16.67 -5.44
N ARG A 141 -3.83 -16.09 -5.01
CA ARG A 141 -3.22 -14.89 -5.58
C ARG A 141 -3.07 -15.01 -7.11
N PRO A 142 -3.66 -14.10 -7.90
CA PRO A 142 -3.49 -14.09 -9.36
C PRO A 142 -2.04 -13.90 -9.79
N ALA A 143 -1.72 -14.23 -11.03
CA ALA A 143 -0.39 -13.95 -11.59
C ALA A 143 -0.22 -12.44 -11.84
N LYS A 144 0.92 -11.87 -11.45
CA LYS A 144 1.24 -10.45 -11.67
C LYS A 144 1.29 -10.14 -13.18
N PRO A 145 0.55 -9.14 -13.67
CA PRO A 145 0.67 -8.69 -15.05
C PRO A 145 2.07 -8.15 -15.36
N GLY A 146 2.62 -8.48 -16.53
CA GLY A 146 3.96 -8.02 -16.93
C GLY A 146 4.10 -6.49 -17.01
N SER A 147 3.02 -5.78 -17.32
CA SER A 147 3.00 -4.30 -17.37
C SER A 147 2.84 -3.62 -16.00
N LEU A 148 2.55 -4.37 -14.94
CA LEU A 148 2.39 -3.86 -13.60
C LEU A 148 3.75 -3.83 -12.89
N GLN A 149 4.14 -2.64 -12.42
CA GLN A 149 5.20 -2.51 -11.44
C GLN A 149 4.60 -2.78 -10.06
N ALA A 150 4.94 -3.93 -9.51
CA ALA A 150 4.63 -4.33 -8.14
C ALA A 150 5.91 -4.85 -7.49
N TYR A 151 6.11 -4.45 -6.23
CA TYR A 151 7.30 -4.77 -5.46
C TYR A 151 6.83 -5.37 -4.15
N LEU A 152 6.96 -6.68 -4.02
CA LEU A 152 6.58 -7.41 -2.82
C LEU A 152 7.84 -7.69 -2.01
N GLN A 153 7.76 -7.44 -0.71
CA GLN A 153 8.77 -7.82 0.27
C GLN A 153 8.10 -8.51 1.45
N GLY A 154 8.60 -9.67 1.86
CA GLY A 154 7.98 -10.49 2.90
C GLY A 154 7.16 -11.65 2.33
N GLY A 155 6.10 -12.06 3.04
CA GLY A 155 5.20 -13.14 2.61
C GLY A 155 4.42 -12.81 1.34
N SER A 156 4.05 -13.83 0.57
CA SER A 156 3.21 -13.67 -0.64
C SER A 156 1.79 -14.21 -0.49
N ALA A 157 1.56 -15.03 0.54
CA ALA A 157 0.25 -15.47 0.99
C ALA A 157 -0.34 -14.43 1.95
N ASP A 158 -1.66 -14.50 2.17
CA ASP A 158 -2.34 -13.67 3.16
C ASP A 158 -2.00 -14.17 4.58
N SER A 159 -1.67 -13.23 5.48
CA SER A 159 -1.34 -13.46 6.88
C SER A 159 -2.50 -14.01 7.73
N CYS A 160 -3.73 -14.01 7.19
CA CYS A 160 -4.97 -14.45 7.86
C CYS A 160 -5.25 -13.73 9.17
N SER A 161 -4.81 -12.47 9.29
CA SER A 161 -5.02 -11.67 10.49
C SER A 161 -6.53 -11.49 10.74
N THR A 162 -6.99 -11.91 11.93
CA THR A 162 -8.41 -11.80 12.27
C THR A 162 -8.75 -10.37 12.68
N LEU A 163 -9.30 -9.60 11.74
CA LEU A 163 -9.84 -8.26 11.98
C LEU A 163 -11.29 -8.32 12.47
N THR A 164 -11.73 -7.26 13.14
CA THR A 164 -13.15 -7.10 13.52
C THR A 164 -13.87 -6.30 12.44
N ALA A 165 -14.77 -6.95 11.71
CA ALA A 165 -15.59 -6.29 10.69
C ALA A 165 -16.28 -5.03 11.24
N ASP A 166 -16.44 -4.02 10.38
CA ASP A 166 -17.00 -2.71 10.70
C ASP A 166 -16.24 -1.93 11.78
N GLN A 167 -15.02 -2.33 12.14
CA GLN A 167 -14.11 -1.60 13.03
C GLN A 167 -12.91 -0.99 12.29
N GLY A 168 -13.11 -0.61 11.02
CA GLY A 168 -12.08 0.05 10.22
C GLY A 168 -11.62 1.37 10.84
N ALA A 169 -10.34 1.68 10.68
CA ALA A 169 -9.74 2.93 11.15
C ALA A 169 -9.04 3.66 10.01
N VAL A 170 -8.84 4.98 10.18
CA VAL A 170 -8.17 5.81 9.18
C VAL A 170 -6.96 6.54 9.73
N LEU A 171 -5.90 6.59 8.94
CA LEU A 171 -4.69 7.35 9.25
C LEU A 171 -4.54 8.53 8.28
N LEU A 172 -4.72 9.75 8.80
CA LEU A 172 -4.60 10.98 8.03
C LEU A 172 -3.23 11.62 8.31
N MET A 173 -2.39 11.83 7.30
CA MET A 173 -1.06 12.43 7.48
C MET A 173 -0.82 13.64 6.56
N GLY A 174 -0.29 14.73 7.14
CA GLY A 174 -0.19 16.02 6.48
C GLY A 174 0.88 16.16 5.39
N GLY A 175 1.70 15.13 5.15
CA GLY A 175 2.84 15.20 4.24
C GLY A 175 4.15 15.56 4.94
N GLY A 176 5.22 15.78 4.17
CA GLY A 176 6.57 15.95 4.70
C GLY A 176 7.17 14.63 5.15
N SER A 177 7.90 14.62 6.27
CA SER A 177 8.39 13.38 6.88
C SER A 177 7.23 12.54 7.40
N ASP A 178 7.29 11.22 7.22
CA ASP A 178 6.29 10.32 7.77
C ASP A 178 6.38 10.23 9.31
N VAL A 179 5.26 9.87 9.95
CA VAL A 179 5.13 9.82 11.42
C VAL A 179 5.24 8.37 11.91
N ASP A 180 6.44 7.96 12.31
CA ASP A 180 6.73 6.58 12.77
C ASP A 180 5.75 6.09 13.84
N GLN A 181 5.44 6.95 14.82
CA GLN A 181 4.56 6.63 15.94
C GLN A 181 3.15 6.26 15.49
N ALA A 182 2.67 6.82 14.39
CA ALA A 182 1.36 6.50 13.86
C ALA A 182 1.33 5.06 13.33
N PHE A 183 2.37 4.63 12.60
CA PHE A 183 2.47 3.25 12.14
C PHE A 183 2.68 2.29 13.30
N SER A 184 3.67 2.53 14.16
CA SER A 184 4.09 1.58 15.20
C SER A 184 3.12 1.50 16.39
N ASN A 185 2.56 2.62 16.82
CA ASN A 185 1.75 2.68 18.04
C ASN A 185 0.25 2.68 17.76
N ARG A 186 -0.17 2.96 16.52
CA ARG A 186 -1.60 2.98 16.14
C ARG A 186 -1.91 1.86 15.17
N VAL A 187 -1.37 1.93 13.96
CA VAL A 187 -1.71 0.97 12.89
C VAL A 187 -1.35 -0.45 13.32
N ALA A 188 -0.09 -0.71 13.69
CA ALA A 188 0.34 -2.05 14.10
C ALA A 188 -0.42 -2.59 15.33
N ASN A 189 -0.85 -1.73 16.26
CA ASN A 189 -1.68 -2.13 17.39
C ASN A 189 -3.13 -2.42 16.99
N HIS A 190 -3.63 -1.78 15.93
CA HIS A 190 -4.98 -1.98 15.41
C HIS A 190 -5.08 -3.26 14.58
N VAL A 191 -4.15 -3.45 13.63
CA VAL A 191 -4.19 -4.60 12.70
C VAL A 191 -3.50 -5.84 13.24
N GLY A 192 -2.63 -5.71 14.25
CA GLY A 192 -1.84 -6.79 14.80
C GLY A 192 -0.46 -6.93 14.17
N SER A 193 0.39 -7.74 14.79
CA SER A 193 1.72 -8.09 14.27
C SER A 193 1.61 -9.08 13.12
N GLY A 194 2.51 -8.98 12.13
CA GLY A 194 2.48 -9.85 10.96
C GLY A 194 1.35 -9.50 9.97
N ALA A 195 0.91 -8.24 9.96
CA ALA A 195 -0.07 -7.75 9.01
C ALA A 195 0.52 -7.65 7.60
N ASP A 196 -0.34 -7.80 6.58
CA ASP A 196 -0.02 -7.47 5.20
C ASP A 196 -0.29 -5.99 4.93
N VAL A 197 0.70 -5.32 4.36
CA VAL A 197 0.64 -3.89 4.05
C VAL A 197 0.71 -3.68 2.54
N VAL A 198 -0.24 -2.93 2.00
CA VAL A 198 -0.19 -2.51 0.59
C VAL A 198 0.01 -1.01 0.50
N VAL A 199 1.03 -0.61 -0.26
CA VAL A 199 1.35 0.78 -0.56
C VAL A 199 0.88 1.11 -1.97
N LEU A 200 -0.02 2.09 -2.09
CA LEU A 200 -0.59 2.51 -3.36
C LEU A 200 0.03 3.81 -3.86
N ARG A 201 0.40 3.81 -5.14
CA ARG A 201 1.05 4.91 -5.84
C ARG A 201 0.61 4.96 -7.31
N THR A 202 0.68 6.13 -7.94
CA THR A 202 0.59 6.31 -9.40
C THR A 202 1.97 6.52 -10.03
N SER A 203 3.00 6.78 -9.22
CA SER A 203 4.39 6.93 -9.65
C SER A 203 5.36 6.69 -8.50
N GLY A 204 6.65 6.60 -8.81
CA GLY A 204 7.72 6.43 -7.81
C GLY A 204 8.18 4.98 -7.70
N THR A 205 8.60 4.59 -6.50
CA THR A 205 9.25 3.30 -6.21
C THR A 205 8.68 2.67 -4.94
N ASP A 206 9.24 1.53 -4.58
CA ASP A 206 9.02 0.73 -3.36
C ASP A 206 9.70 1.27 -2.10
N ALA A 207 9.98 2.58 -2.04
CA ALA A 207 10.71 3.19 -0.93
C ALA A 207 10.05 3.01 0.45
N TYR A 208 8.77 2.61 0.51
CA TYR A 208 8.07 2.30 1.75
C TYR A 208 8.28 0.85 2.22
N ASN A 209 8.67 -0.09 1.36
CA ASN A 209 8.65 -1.52 1.66
C ASN A 209 9.55 -1.86 2.86
N ASP A 210 10.86 -1.63 2.73
CA ASP A 210 11.83 -1.88 3.80
C ASP A 210 11.44 -1.13 5.09
N TYR A 211 11.03 0.13 4.95
CA TYR A 211 10.69 0.97 6.09
C TYR A 211 9.47 0.46 6.87
N LEU A 212 8.34 0.21 6.21
CA LEU A 212 7.12 -0.25 6.87
C LEU A 212 7.22 -1.70 7.34
N LEU A 213 7.94 -2.56 6.60
CA LEU A 213 8.14 -3.95 6.99
C LEU A 213 8.80 -4.03 8.36
N ASN A 214 9.90 -3.28 8.53
CA ASN A 214 10.65 -3.25 9.77
C ASN A 214 9.92 -2.45 10.88
N LEU A 215 9.33 -1.31 10.54
CA LEU A 215 8.71 -0.43 11.53
C LEU A 215 7.46 -1.05 12.16
N MET A 216 6.65 -1.75 11.35
CA MET A 216 5.42 -2.39 11.82
C MET A 216 5.61 -3.85 12.24
N ASN A 217 6.78 -4.45 11.96
CA ASN A 217 6.97 -5.90 12.02
C ASN A 217 5.83 -6.62 11.25
N ALA A 218 5.62 -6.16 10.01
CA ALA A 218 4.64 -6.68 9.08
C ALA A 218 5.08 -8.04 8.52
N ASP A 219 4.13 -8.85 8.05
CA ASP A 219 4.46 -10.09 7.32
C ASP A 219 4.93 -9.77 5.91
N SER A 220 4.21 -8.86 5.25
CA SER A 220 4.56 -8.36 3.92
C SER A 220 4.31 -6.86 3.77
N VAL A 221 5.07 -6.25 2.86
CA VAL A 221 4.76 -4.95 2.29
C VAL A 221 4.83 -5.05 0.77
N GLU A 222 3.77 -4.62 0.10
CA GLU A 222 3.72 -4.56 -1.35
C GLU A 222 3.43 -3.17 -1.87
N THR A 223 4.34 -2.61 -2.66
CA THR A 223 4.08 -1.37 -3.40
C THR A 223 3.51 -1.67 -4.79
N LEU A 224 2.35 -1.08 -5.10
CA LEU A 224 1.70 -1.17 -6.42
C LEU A 224 1.72 0.20 -7.12
N ILE A 225 2.28 0.26 -8.34
CA ILE A 225 2.23 1.45 -9.19
C ILE A 225 1.06 1.33 -10.19
N ILE A 226 -0.03 2.02 -9.88
CA ILE A 226 -1.33 1.95 -10.55
C ILE A 226 -1.61 3.29 -11.25
N ASP A 227 -0.92 3.54 -12.35
CA ASP A 227 -0.97 4.78 -13.14
C ASP A 227 -2.05 4.81 -14.24
N THR A 228 -2.84 3.74 -14.37
CA THR A 228 -3.88 3.61 -15.41
C THR A 228 -5.11 2.90 -14.87
N ARG A 229 -6.29 3.29 -15.38
CA ARG A 229 -7.56 2.58 -15.09
C ARG A 229 -7.51 1.08 -15.41
N ASN A 230 -6.70 0.64 -16.37
CA ASN A 230 -6.54 -0.79 -16.68
C ASN A 230 -5.84 -1.52 -15.53
N LYS A 231 -4.71 -1.00 -15.04
CA LYS A 231 -4.04 -1.54 -13.85
C LYS A 231 -4.96 -1.50 -12.62
N ALA A 232 -5.77 -0.45 -12.49
CA ALA A 232 -6.72 -0.31 -11.38
C ALA A 232 -7.91 -1.29 -11.42
N ASN A 233 -8.12 -2.01 -12.53
CA ASN A 233 -9.14 -3.04 -12.67
C ASN A 233 -8.56 -4.46 -12.80
N ASP A 234 -7.25 -4.61 -12.59
CA ASP A 234 -6.55 -5.88 -12.66
C ASP A 234 -6.86 -6.77 -11.45
N ASP A 235 -6.99 -8.08 -11.66
CA ASP A 235 -7.33 -9.03 -10.60
C ASP A 235 -6.20 -9.22 -9.59
N TYR A 236 -4.93 -9.11 -10.01
CA TYR A 236 -3.79 -9.14 -9.08
C TYR A 236 -3.84 -7.97 -8.10
N VAL A 237 -4.14 -6.78 -8.63
CA VAL A 237 -4.22 -5.54 -7.84
C VAL A 237 -5.41 -5.59 -6.88
N ASP A 238 -6.58 -6.02 -7.36
CA ASP A 238 -7.77 -6.20 -6.50
C ASP A 238 -7.49 -7.19 -5.37
N TRP A 239 -6.88 -8.35 -5.69
CA TRP A 239 -6.53 -9.36 -4.70
C TRP A 239 -5.56 -8.82 -3.64
N ALA A 240 -4.44 -8.24 -4.06
CA ALA A 240 -3.40 -7.75 -3.15
C ALA A 240 -3.96 -6.71 -2.17
N ILE A 241 -4.78 -5.78 -2.67
CA ILE A 241 -5.41 -4.77 -1.82
C ILE A 241 -6.41 -5.42 -0.86
N ARG A 242 -7.31 -6.29 -1.35
CA ARG A 242 -8.37 -6.88 -0.50
C ARG A 242 -7.82 -7.77 0.60
N SER A 243 -6.75 -8.51 0.34
CA SER A 243 -6.13 -9.40 1.33
C SER A 243 -5.39 -8.61 2.41
N ALA A 244 -4.85 -7.43 2.12
CA ALA A 244 -4.10 -6.62 3.10
C ALA A 244 -4.91 -6.18 4.33
N GLU A 245 -4.25 -6.05 5.48
CA GLU A 245 -4.83 -5.45 6.70
C GLU A 245 -4.63 -3.94 6.75
N PHE A 246 -3.60 -3.42 6.07
CA PHE A 246 -3.30 -2.00 6.01
C PHE A 246 -3.05 -1.54 4.58
N VAL A 247 -3.83 -0.55 4.12
CA VAL A 247 -3.56 0.16 2.86
C VAL A 247 -3.04 1.55 3.14
N TRP A 248 -1.85 1.85 2.61
CA TRP A 248 -1.20 3.14 2.69
C TRP A 248 -1.13 3.82 1.32
N ILE A 249 -1.78 4.98 1.16
CA ILE A 249 -1.74 5.77 -0.06
C ILE A 249 -0.67 6.86 0.08
N ALA A 250 0.39 6.75 -0.71
CA ALA A 250 1.52 7.67 -0.65
C ALA A 250 1.15 9.08 -1.17
N GLY A 251 2.05 10.04 -0.92
CA GLY A 251 1.97 11.36 -1.55
C GLY A 251 2.08 11.31 -3.08
N GLY A 252 1.64 12.36 -3.75
CA GLY A 252 1.53 12.44 -5.20
C GLY A 252 0.60 13.58 -5.60
N ASP A 253 -0.17 13.38 -6.66
CA ASP A 253 -1.27 14.24 -7.08
C ASP A 253 -2.61 13.52 -6.81
N GLN A 254 -3.49 14.14 -6.03
CA GLN A 254 -4.78 13.54 -5.71
C GLN A 254 -5.72 13.44 -6.91
N SER A 255 -5.57 14.32 -7.90
CA SER A 255 -6.34 14.31 -9.15
C SER A 255 -5.95 13.08 -9.97
N ASP A 256 -4.66 12.73 -10.03
CA ASP A 256 -4.20 11.50 -10.68
C ASP A 256 -4.80 10.25 -10.00
N TYR A 257 -4.83 10.22 -8.67
CA TYR A 257 -5.46 9.11 -7.94
C TYR A 257 -6.95 8.97 -8.27
N LEU A 258 -7.71 10.06 -8.23
CA LEU A 258 -9.13 10.04 -8.54
C LEU A 258 -9.38 9.63 -10.00
N ASN A 259 -8.65 10.23 -10.95
CA ASN A 259 -8.75 9.95 -12.38
C ASN A 259 -8.51 8.46 -12.70
N GLN A 260 -7.50 7.84 -12.07
CA GLN A 260 -7.15 6.45 -12.34
C GLN A 260 -7.95 5.44 -11.53
N TRP A 261 -8.36 5.76 -10.30
CA TRP A 261 -8.90 4.76 -9.37
C TRP A 261 -10.40 4.89 -9.10
N GLN A 262 -11.01 6.07 -9.23
CA GLN A 262 -12.44 6.24 -8.94
C GLN A 262 -13.30 5.44 -9.94
N GLY A 263 -14.26 4.68 -9.42
CA GLY A 263 -15.11 3.76 -10.17
C GLY A 263 -14.38 2.52 -10.70
N THR A 264 -13.28 2.09 -10.08
CA THR A 264 -12.52 0.88 -10.46
C THR A 264 -12.48 -0.14 -9.33
N LYS A 265 -11.92 -1.33 -9.59
CA LYS A 265 -11.72 -2.35 -8.55
C LYS A 265 -10.87 -1.85 -7.40
N VAL A 266 -9.82 -1.05 -7.64
CA VAL A 266 -9.01 -0.44 -6.57
C VAL A 266 -9.88 0.29 -5.55
N GLN A 267 -10.81 1.15 -5.99
CA GLN A 267 -11.71 1.84 -5.05
C GLN A 267 -12.49 0.84 -4.17
N THR A 268 -13.07 -0.18 -4.78
CA THR A 268 -13.86 -1.19 -4.06
C THR A 268 -13.01 -2.12 -3.19
N ALA A 269 -11.75 -2.34 -3.53
CA ALA A 269 -10.81 -3.14 -2.78
C ALA A 269 -10.31 -2.37 -1.55
N VAL A 270 -9.98 -1.08 -1.70
CA VAL A 270 -9.62 -0.21 -0.58
C VAL A 270 -10.80 -0.06 0.39
N GLN A 271 -12.02 0.12 -0.13
CA GLN A 271 -13.23 0.11 0.70
C GLN A 271 -13.36 -1.20 1.50
N HIS A 272 -13.14 -2.34 0.83
CA HIS A 272 -13.21 -3.64 1.48
C HIS A 272 -12.23 -3.80 2.64
N VAL A 273 -11.01 -3.26 2.53
CA VAL A 273 -10.03 -3.25 3.64
C VAL A 273 -10.58 -2.50 4.84
N PHE A 274 -11.17 -1.32 4.63
CA PHE A 274 -11.82 -0.57 5.70
C PHE A 274 -12.99 -1.35 6.32
N ASP A 275 -13.90 -1.88 5.48
CA ASP A 275 -15.10 -2.60 5.92
C ASP A 275 -14.77 -3.87 6.71
N LYS A 276 -13.72 -4.60 6.33
CA LYS A 276 -13.28 -5.81 7.05
C LYS A 276 -12.58 -5.52 8.37
N GLY A 277 -12.39 -4.25 8.75
CA GLY A 277 -11.79 -3.84 10.02
C GLY A 277 -10.33 -3.41 9.94
N GLY A 278 -9.77 -3.30 8.74
CA GLY A 278 -8.38 -2.91 8.52
C GLY A 278 -8.17 -1.41 8.69
N VAL A 279 -6.96 -0.96 8.37
CA VAL A 279 -6.62 0.46 8.34
C VAL A 279 -6.50 0.91 6.88
N VAL A 280 -7.07 2.07 6.56
CA VAL A 280 -6.78 2.78 5.31
C VAL A 280 -6.24 4.15 5.67
N GLY A 281 -5.12 4.54 5.10
CA GLY A 281 -4.55 5.85 5.37
C GLY A 281 -3.78 6.40 4.20
N GLY A 282 -3.33 7.64 4.36
CA GLY A 282 -2.41 8.22 3.39
C GLY A 282 -1.78 9.51 3.86
N THR A 283 -0.79 9.94 3.10
CA THR A 283 -0.05 11.19 3.33
C THR A 283 -0.21 12.14 2.17
N SER A 284 -0.33 13.45 2.46
CA SER A 284 -0.48 14.49 1.43
C SER A 284 -1.70 14.20 0.51
N ALA A 285 -1.48 13.93 -0.78
CA ALA A 285 -2.53 13.51 -1.71
C ALA A 285 -3.30 12.26 -1.25
N GLY A 286 -2.64 11.30 -0.58
CA GLY A 286 -3.30 10.11 -0.04
C GLY A 286 -4.28 10.43 1.09
N MET A 287 -3.95 11.40 1.97
CA MET A 287 -4.87 11.89 3.01
C MET A 287 -6.12 12.51 2.39
N ALA A 288 -5.97 13.21 1.26
CA ALA A 288 -7.08 13.88 0.58
C ALA A 288 -8.22 12.92 0.21
N LEU A 289 -7.87 11.67 -0.16
CA LEU A 289 -8.84 10.66 -0.60
C LEU A 289 -9.72 10.11 0.54
N MET A 290 -9.37 10.38 1.80
CA MET A 290 -10.13 9.91 2.97
C MET A 290 -11.34 10.81 3.28
N ALA A 291 -11.37 12.03 2.72
CA ALA A 291 -12.44 12.99 2.98
C ALA A 291 -13.73 12.65 2.24
N ASN A 292 -14.85 13.10 2.81
CA ASN A 292 -16.13 13.05 2.11
C ASN A 292 -16.19 13.99 0.89
N SER A 293 -15.57 15.16 1.00
CA SER A 293 -15.36 16.09 -0.12
C SER A 293 -13.87 16.32 -0.32
N VAL A 294 -13.35 15.88 -1.46
CA VAL A 294 -11.93 15.86 -1.77
C VAL A 294 -11.55 17.13 -2.50
N TYR A 295 -10.62 17.92 -1.96
CA TYR A 295 -10.05 19.06 -2.67
C TYR A 295 -9.22 18.57 -3.85
N ASP A 296 -9.69 18.84 -5.06
CA ASP A 296 -9.22 18.25 -6.31
C ASP A 296 -9.11 19.34 -7.38
N PRO A 297 -8.00 20.11 -7.40
CA PRO A 297 -7.88 21.21 -8.35
C PRO A 297 -7.83 20.77 -9.82
N ASP A 298 -7.52 19.50 -10.12
CA ASP A 298 -7.35 18.87 -11.45
C ASP A 298 -6.82 19.78 -12.58
N GLY A 299 -5.56 19.54 -12.97
CA GLY A 299 -4.94 20.25 -14.10
C GLY A 299 -4.51 21.69 -13.79
N VAL A 300 -4.65 22.17 -12.54
CA VAL A 300 -4.09 23.45 -12.06
C VAL A 300 -3.33 23.29 -10.75
N ALA A 301 -2.48 24.27 -10.43
CA ALA A 301 -1.73 24.27 -9.17
C ALA A 301 -2.67 24.43 -7.96
N GLY A 302 -2.38 23.69 -6.88
CA GLY A 302 -3.17 23.78 -5.66
C GLY A 302 -3.06 25.16 -5.00
N ALA A 303 -4.20 25.70 -4.59
CA ALA A 303 -4.33 27.06 -4.10
C ALA A 303 -3.65 27.29 -2.74
N VAL A 304 -3.29 28.54 -2.48
CA VAL A 304 -2.92 29.09 -1.16
C VAL A 304 -3.97 30.08 -0.66
N SER A 305 -3.81 30.57 0.57
CA SER A 305 -4.86 31.36 1.23
C SER A 305 -5.12 32.73 0.61
N ASP A 306 -4.08 33.47 0.22
CA ASP A 306 -4.23 34.82 -0.31
C ASP A 306 -4.92 34.86 -1.69
N GLU A 307 -4.83 33.77 -2.47
CA GLU A 307 -5.55 33.60 -3.73
C GLU A 307 -7.06 33.44 -3.49
N VAL A 308 -7.45 32.42 -2.73
CA VAL A 308 -8.85 31.97 -2.60
C VAL A 308 -9.73 32.87 -1.75
N VAL A 309 -9.14 33.74 -0.93
CA VAL A 309 -9.92 34.73 -0.17
C VAL A 309 -10.39 35.91 -1.03
N THR A 310 -9.81 36.12 -2.20
CA THR A 310 -10.15 37.25 -3.09
C THR A 310 -11.34 36.96 -4.00
N ASP A 311 -11.63 35.69 -4.25
CA ASP A 311 -12.81 35.23 -4.99
C ASP A 311 -13.32 33.93 -4.37
N PHE A 312 -14.56 33.95 -3.87
CA PHE A 312 -15.18 32.74 -3.32
C PHE A 312 -15.15 31.56 -4.28
N CYS A 313 -15.26 31.76 -5.59
CA CYS A 313 -15.26 30.70 -6.60
C CYS A 313 -13.97 30.69 -7.43
N HIS A 314 -12.84 30.99 -6.79
CA HIS A 314 -11.51 30.91 -7.41
C HIS A 314 -11.34 29.59 -8.18
N GLU A 315 -10.78 29.65 -9.39
CA GLU A 315 -10.77 28.52 -10.35
C GLU A 315 -10.05 27.26 -9.84
N THR A 316 -9.18 27.42 -8.83
CA THR A 316 -8.44 26.33 -8.19
C THR A 316 -9.25 25.63 -7.08
N LEU A 317 -10.46 26.11 -6.76
CA LEU A 317 -11.38 25.47 -5.82
C LEU A 317 -12.32 24.52 -6.56
N ASN A 318 -11.86 23.29 -6.73
CA ASN A 318 -12.67 22.20 -7.23
C ASN A 318 -12.73 21.06 -6.21
N PHE A 319 -13.89 20.39 -6.15
CA PHE A 319 -14.19 19.38 -5.15
C PHE A 319 -14.80 18.15 -5.81
N SER A 320 -14.13 17.02 -5.64
CA SER A 320 -14.59 15.72 -6.10
C SER A 320 -15.27 14.96 -4.98
N SER A 321 -16.21 14.07 -5.35
CA SER A 321 -16.89 13.21 -4.38
C SER A 321 -15.92 12.21 -3.75
N ARG A 322 -16.24 11.78 -2.52
CA ARG A 322 -15.48 10.78 -1.74
C ARG A 322 -14.94 9.61 -2.57
N PHE A 323 -13.70 9.20 -2.29
CA PHE A 323 -13.10 8.01 -2.87
C PHE A 323 -13.52 6.74 -2.11
N ILE A 324 -13.49 6.76 -0.78
CA ILE A 324 -14.03 5.69 0.06
C ILE A 324 -15.09 6.24 1.01
N ASP A 325 -15.98 5.37 1.47
CA ASP A 325 -16.97 5.64 2.49
C ASP A 325 -16.39 5.35 3.88
N VAL A 326 -16.21 6.41 4.66
CA VAL A 326 -15.75 6.37 6.05
C VAL A 326 -16.81 7.09 6.88
N PRO A 327 -17.77 6.39 7.49
CA PRO A 327 -18.95 7.02 8.09
C PRO A 327 -18.65 8.08 9.15
N VAL A 328 -17.60 7.88 9.95
CA VAL A 328 -17.17 8.87 10.97
C VAL A 328 -16.59 10.16 10.38
N LEU A 329 -16.27 10.15 9.08
CA LEU A 329 -15.79 11.29 8.29
C LEU A 329 -16.86 11.82 7.33
N ASP A 330 -18.13 11.44 7.48
CA ASP A 330 -19.21 12.09 6.74
C ASP A 330 -19.22 13.60 6.99
N ASN A 331 -19.41 14.38 5.93
CA ASN A 331 -19.29 15.84 5.94
C ASN A 331 -17.88 16.38 6.28
N SER A 332 -16.83 15.58 6.11
CA SER A 332 -15.45 16.07 6.24
C SER A 332 -14.88 16.64 4.94
N LEU A 333 -13.97 17.60 5.10
CA LEU A 333 -12.93 17.96 4.15
C LEU A 333 -11.57 17.69 4.79
N THR A 334 -10.54 17.49 3.97
CA THR A 334 -9.15 17.40 4.44
C THR A 334 -8.22 18.38 3.74
N ASP A 335 -7.20 18.84 4.45
CA ASP A 335 -6.14 19.70 3.93
C ASP A 335 -4.77 19.23 4.46
N THR A 336 -3.71 19.37 3.66
CA THR A 336 -2.35 18.86 3.93
C THR A 336 -1.29 19.93 3.69
N HIS A 337 -0.06 19.73 4.18
CA HIS A 337 1.01 20.72 4.15
C HIS A 337 0.54 22.09 4.65
N PHE A 338 -0.31 22.06 5.69
CA PHE A 338 -1.30 23.09 5.91
C PHE A 338 -0.70 24.43 6.34
N GLN A 339 0.15 24.41 7.35
CA GLN A 339 0.83 25.62 7.80
C GLN A 339 1.97 26.01 6.86
N GLU A 340 2.69 25.02 6.33
CA GLU A 340 3.87 25.20 5.49
C GLU A 340 3.55 25.93 4.17
N ARG A 341 2.31 25.80 3.68
CA ARG A 341 1.85 26.39 2.42
C ARG A 341 0.78 27.46 2.60
N ASP A 342 0.62 28.00 3.82
CA ASP A 342 -0.42 28.99 4.16
C ASP A 342 -1.79 28.62 3.59
N ARG A 343 -2.40 27.55 4.10
CA ARG A 343 -3.69 27.00 3.62
C ARG A 343 -4.88 27.27 4.55
N MET A 344 -4.71 28.08 5.59
CA MET A 344 -5.79 28.44 6.53
C MET A 344 -7.01 29.07 5.84
N GLY A 345 -6.76 30.06 4.98
CA GLY A 345 -7.77 30.69 4.15
C GLY A 345 -8.45 29.69 3.24
N ARG A 346 -7.67 28.81 2.59
CA ARG A 346 -8.21 27.75 1.74
C ARG A 346 -9.15 26.82 2.49
N ALA A 347 -8.75 26.27 3.63
CA ALA A 347 -9.62 25.36 4.39
C ALA A 347 -10.93 26.03 4.82
N ILE A 348 -10.87 27.29 5.28
CA ILE A 348 -12.07 28.05 5.70
C ILE A 348 -12.96 28.39 4.50
N VAL A 349 -12.39 28.81 3.36
CA VAL A 349 -13.15 29.11 2.14
C VAL A 349 -13.79 27.83 1.58
N SER A 350 -13.05 26.73 1.52
CA SER A 350 -13.57 25.41 1.14
C SER A 350 -14.74 24.95 2.02
N LEU A 351 -14.66 25.19 3.34
CA LEU A 351 -15.76 24.92 4.26
C LEU A 351 -17.00 25.76 3.91
N GLY A 352 -16.82 27.01 3.46
CA GLY A 352 -17.89 27.89 3.01
C GLY A 352 -18.66 27.38 1.77
N HIS A 353 -18.03 26.57 0.92
CA HIS A 353 -18.68 25.94 -0.25
C HIS A 353 -19.65 24.80 0.11
N HIS A 354 -19.58 24.32 1.35
CA HIS A 354 -20.37 23.19 1.79
C HIS A 354 -21.50 23.64 2.73
N SER A 355 -22.38 22.73 3.13
CA SER A 355 -23.40 23.04 4.14
C SER A 355 -22.76 23.26 5.52
N ASN A 356 -23.46 23.90 6.44
CA ASN A 356 -22.96 24.17 7.80
C ASN A 356 -22.77 22.92 8.69
N GLN A 357 -23.08 21.73 8.17
CA GLN A 357 -22.81 20.45 8.83
C GLN A 357 -21.38 19.96 8.56
N TYR A 358 -20.70 20.52 7.57
CA TYR A 358 -19.33 20.12 7.23
C TYR A 358 -18.33 20.62 8.27
N PHE A 359 -17.20 19.93 8.32
CA PHE A 359 -16.01 20.31 9.07
C PHE A 359 -14.76 19.99 8.25
N SER A 360 -13.66 20.69 8.51
CA SER A 360 -12.39 20.48 7.81
C SER A 360 -11.33 19.96 8.78
N ILE A 361 -10.56 18.95 8.38
CA ILE A 361 -9.39 18.43 9.09
C ILE A 361 -8.14 18.84 8.31
N ALA A 362 -7.29 19.67 8.88
CA ALA A 362 -6.11 20.18 8.19
C ALA A 362 -4.84 19.82 8.97
N ALA A 363 -3.94 19.03 8.36
CA ALA A 363 -2.72 18.57 9.00
C ALA A 363 -1.49 19.28 8.42
N SER A 364 -0.67 19.84 9.32
CA SER A 364 0.68 20.31 8.98
C SER A 364 1.61 19.13 8.63
N GLU A 365 2.76 19.42 8.02
CA GLU A 365 3.75 18.38 7.72
C GLU A 365 4.21 17.65 9.00
N ALA A 366 4.71 16.41 8.84
CA ALA A 366 5.22 15.57 9.92
C ALA A 366 4.23 15.39 11.10
N THR A 367 2.93 15.37 10.79
CA THR A 367 1.84 15.25 11.75
C THR A 367 0.74 14.37 11.20
N SER A 368 0.12 13.58 12.07
CA SER A 368 -0.98 12.69 11.72
C SER A 368 -2.13 12.72 12.71
N LEU A 369 -3.32 12.35 12.25
CA LEU A 369 -4.49 12.05 13.06
C LEU A 369 -4.96 10.62 12.74
N PHE A 370 -4.87 9.72 13.72
CA PHE A 370 -5.40 8.35 13.61
C PHE A 370 -6.79 8.30 14.21
N ILE A 371 -7.81 7.89 13.45
CA ILE A 371 -9.22 7.91 13.84
C ILE A 371 -9.78 6.49 13.81
N GLU A 372 -10.29 6.03 14.95
CA GLU A 372 -10.95 4.73 15.09
C GLU A 372 -12.41 4.77 14.64
N ALA A 373 -13.05 3.60 14.49
CA ALA A 373 -14.48 3.46 14.20
C ALA A 373 -15.40 4.16 15.24
N SER A 374 -14.91 4.41 16.46
CA SER A 374 -15.62 5.19 17.49
C SER A 374 -15.68 6.71 17.18
N GLY A 375 -14.96 7.15 16.14
CA GLY A 375 -14.72 8.54 15.81
C GLY A 375 -13.64 9.19 16.66
N THR A 376 -13.06 8.49 17.64
CA THR A 376 -11.98 9.05 18.46
C THR A 376 -10.69 9.13 17.66
N GLY A 377 -10.16 10.33 17.53
CA GLY A 377 -8.90 10.63 16.86
C GLY A 377 -7.80 11.02 17.84
N VAL A 378 -6.56 10.56 17.59
CA VAL A 378 -5.36 10.93 18.35
C VAL A 378 -4.32 11.53 17.42
N VAL A 379 -3.71 12.65 17.84
CA VAL A 379 -2.64 13.30 17.08
C VAL A 379 -1.28 12.74 17.48
N ASP A 380 -0.47 12.38 16.48
CA ASP A 380 0.94 12.00 16.63
C ASP A 380 1.80 12.87 15.69
N GLY A 381 3.12 12.92 15.93
CA GLY A 381 4.07 13.66 15.10
C GLY A 381 4.70 14.85 15.82
N SER A 382 5.02 15.91 15.06
CA SER A 382 5.80 17.06 15.56
C SER A 382 5.09 18.40 15.51
N ASN A 383 4.09 18.57 14.64
CA ASN A 383 3.37 19.81 14.44
C ASN A 383 1.87 19.60 14.73
N GLU A 384 0.98 20.32 14.05
CA GLU A 384 -0.40 20.45 14.48
C GLU A 384 -1.44 19.93 13.48
N VAL A 385 -2.59 19.56 14.03
CA VAL A 385 -3.83 19.33 13.28
C VAL A 385 -4.83 20.40 13.65
N TYR A 386 -5.48 20.98 12.65
CA TYR A 386 -6.49 22.00 12.79
C TYR A 386 -7.85 21.46 12.36
N ILE A 387 -8.86 21.63 13.20
CA ILE A 387 -10.25 21.31 12.86
C ILE A 387 -11.05 22.60 12.72
N PHE A 388 -11.78 22.76 11.63
CA PHE A 388 -12.64 23.92 11.37
C PHE A 388 -14.10 23.51 11.30
N LYS A 389 -14.97 24.24 12.00
CA LYS A 389 -16.42 24.00 11.98
C LYS A 389 -17.21 25.29 12.18
N GLU A 390 -18.42 25.32 11.62
CA GLU A 390 -19.39 26.35 11.98
C GLU A 390 -20.01 26.13 13.35
N THR A 391 -20.31 27.23 14.03
CA THR A 391 -21.07 27.27 15.28
C THR A 391 -22.24 28.24 15.15
N ALA A 392 -23.05 28.37 16.19
CA ALA A 392 -24.10 29.39 16.24
C ALA A 392 -23.58 30.83 16.09
N ASN A 393 -22.29 31.08 16.34
CA ASN A 393 -21.66 32.39 16.21
C ASN A 393 -21.18 32.68 14.78
N THR A 394 -21.06 31.65 13.94
CA THR A 394 -20.50 31.76 12.59
C THR A 394 -21.42 32.58 11.69
N GLN A 395 -20.84 33.51 10.92
CA GLN A 395 -21.57 34.40 10.01
C GLN A 395 -21.02 34.27 8.59
N ARG A 396 -21.85 33.75 7.68
CA ARG A 396 -21.60 33.71 6.24
C ARG A 396 -21.98 35.05 5.60
N VAL A 397 -21.11 36.07 5.71
CA VAL A 397 -21.42 37.46 5.33
C VAL A 397 -21.36 37.67 3.80
N THR A 398 -20.28 37.22 3.16
CA THR A 398 -20.11 37.31 1.70
C THR A 398 -19.43 36.04 1.20
N LEU A 399 -20.24 35.11 0.71
CA LEU A 399 -19.83 33.84 0.08
C LEU A 399 -20.48 33.74 -1.30
N GLN A 400 -20.01 34.56 -2.25
CA GLN A 400 -20.57 34.66 -3.60
C GLN A 400 -19.44 34.72 -4.63
N CYS A 401 -19.56 33.96 -5.72
CA CYS A 401 -18.59 33.98 -6.82
C CYS A 401 -18.31 35.39 -7.34
N GLY A 402 -17.06 35.66 -7.69
CA GLY A 402 -16.58 36.96 -8.19
C GLY A 402 -16.44 38.03 -7.12
N SER A 403 -16.53 37.67 -5.83
CA SER A 403 -16.42 38.60 -4.70
C SER A 403 -15.45 38.07 -3.64
N ALA A 404 -14.72 38.99 -3.02
CA ALA A 404 -13.84 38.67 -1.91
C ALA A 404 -14.64 38.09 -0.72
N VAL A 405 -14.08 37.06 -0.12
CA VAL A 405 -14.72 36.28 0.95
C VAL A 405 -14.84 37.11 2.21
N ASN A 406 -16.02 37.11 2.84
CA ASN A 406 -16.21 37.59 4.20
C ASN A 406 -16.93 36.51 5.01
N TYR A 407 -16.18 35.79 5.84
CA TYR A 407 -16.66 34.63 6.58
C TYR A 407 -16.17 34.73 8.02
N GLN A 408 -17.07 34.86 8.99
CA GLN A 408 -16.70 35.30 10.33
C GLN A 408 -17.00 34.26 11.40
N ASN A 409 -16.18 34.25 12.44
CA ASN A 409 -16.32 33.43 13.64
C ASN A 409 -16.45 31.93 13.33
N ILE A 410 -15.60 31.43 12.42
CA ILE A 410 -15.44 30.00 12.19
C ILE A 410 -14.68 29.44 13.36
N ASN A 411 -15.19 28.37 13.95
CA ASN A 411 -14.51 27.74 15.05
C ASN A 411 -13.32 26.94 14.55
N ARG A 412 -12.13 27.25 15.07
CA ARG A 412 -10.89 26.52 14.83
C ARG A 412 -10.47 25.83 16.12
N VAL A 413 -10.18 24.54 16.06
CA VAL A 413 -9.54 23.76 17.12
C VAL A 413 -8.14 23.40 16.66
N LYS A 414 -7.13 23.77 17.42
CA LYS A 414 -5.73 23.38 17.21
C LYS A 414 -5.38 22.23 18.14
N LEU A 415 -4.90 21.14 17.58
CA LEU A 415 -4.48 19.93 18.27
C LEU A 415 -2.97 19.75 18.08
N ILE A 416 -2.26 19.41 19.16
CA ILE A 416 -0.83 19.08 19.15
C ILE A 416 -0.64 17.58 19.43
N PRO A 417 0.57 17.01 19.26
CA PRO A 417 0.81 15.60 19.51
C PRO A 417 0.38 15.19 20.93
N GLY A 418 -0.40 14.12 21.02
CA GLY A 418 -1.04 13.62 22.24
C GLY A 418 -2.47 14.13 22.49
N ASP A 419 -2.93 15.15 21.76
CA ASP A 419 -4.31 15.62 21.85
C ASP A 419 -5.29 14.65 21.18
N ASN A 420 -6.55 14.74 21.62
CA ASN A 420 -7.64 13.91 21.17
C ASN A 420 -8.77 14.77 20.62
N TYR A 421 -9.40 14.28 19.54
CA TYR A 421 -10.59 14.88 18.94
C TYR A 421 -11.53 13.78 18.48
N ASN A 422 -12.77 13.77 18.97
CA ASN A 422 -13.78 12.85 18.45
C ASN A 422 -14.53 13.51 17.29
N VAL A 423 -14.43 12.97 16.07
CA VAL A 423 -15.00 13.59 14.86
C VAL A 423 -16.52 13.50 14.76
N VAL A 424 -17.16 12.63 15.55
CA VAL A 424 -18.62 12.46 15.59
C VAL A 424 -19.26 13.42 16.59
N SER A 425 -18.75 13.44 17.83
CA SER A 425 -19.26 14.31 18.89
C SER A 425 -18.65 15.71 18.87
N HIS A 426 -17.53 15.88 18.16
CA HIS A 426 -16.66 17.07 18.18
C HIS A 426 -16.14 17.44 19.57
N THR A 427 -16.07 16.49 20.51
CA THR A 427 -15.42 16.70 21.81
C THR A 427 -13.91 16.60 21.69
N HIS A 428 -13.17 17.51 22.35
CA HIS A 428 -11.72 17.58 22.25
C HIS A 428 -11.06 18.18 23.50
N ASN A 429 -9.75 18.04 23.59
CA ASN A 429 -8.89 18.75 24.54
C ASN A 429 -8.00 19.83 23.88
N GLY A 430 -8.10 20.01 22.56
CA GLY A 430 -7.33 21.01 21.81
C GLY A 430 -7.71 22.47 22.09
N MET A 431 -6.88 23.39 21.62
CA MET A 431 -7.04 24.83 21.80
C MET A 431 -8.03 25.42 20.80
N GLN A 432 -9.08 26.05 21.32
CA GLN A 432 -10.13 26.66 20.52
C GLN A 432 -9.86 28.16 20.24
N LEU A 433 -10.14 28.60 19.02
CA LEU A 433 -10.11 30.00 18.60
C LEU A 433 -11.16 30.23 17.52
N ASP A 434 -11.90 31.34 17.59
CA ASP A 434 -12.75 31.75 16.47
C ASP A 434 -11.94 32.60 15.49
N VAL A 435 -11.94 32.19 14.21
CA VAL A 435 -11.20 32.81 13.11
C VAL A 435 -12.19 33.42 12.13
N SER A 436 -11.90 34.63 11.65
CA SER A 436 -12.65 35.30 10.60
C SER A 436 -11.75 35.62 9.41
N ILE A 437 -12.32 35.56 8.21
CA ILE A 437 -11.71 35.97 6.95
C ILE A 437 -12.47 37.16 6.39
N ASN A 438 -11.74 38.19 5.96
CA ASN A 438 -12.24 39.26 5.11
C ASN A 438 -11.22 39.58 4.02
N GLY A 439 -11.39 38.98 2.84
CA GLY A 439 -10.52 39.12 1.68
C GLY A 439 -10.48 40.52 1.06
N ASN A 440 -11.30 41.47 1.52
CA ASN A 440 -11.18 42.88 1.12
C ASN A 440 -10.03 43.60 1.85
N ASN A 441 -9.45 42.98 2.87
CA ASN A 441 -8.38 43.56 3.67
C ASN A 441 -7.02 42.99 3.27
N ASN A 442 -5.96 43.82 3.34
CA ASN A 442 -4.58 43.36 3.14
C ASN A 442 -4.18 42.27 4.15
N ASN A 443 -4.59 42.39 5.41
CA ASN A 443 -4.54 41.32 6.41
C ASN A 443 -5.95 40.76 6.54
N PHE A 444 -6.20 39.63 5.90
CA PHE A 444 -7.55 39.09 5.77
C PHE A 444 -7.98 38.23 6.97
N TYR A 445 -7.09 37.89 7.90
CA TYR A 445 -7.45 37.15 9.12
C TYR A 445 -7.78 38.05 10.32
N SER A 446 -8.75 37.62 11.12
CA SER A 446 -8.96 38.08 12.48
C SER A 446 -9.17 36.88 13.42
N PRO A 447 -8.30 36.65 14.42
CA PRO A 447 -7.10 37.44 14.73
C PRO A 447 -6.02 37.34 13.65
N ILE A 448 -5.04 38.25 13.68
CA ILE A 448 -3.98 38.38 12.65
C ILE A 448 -3.21 37.08 12.44
N ASN A 449 -2.94 36.33 13.51
CA ASN A 449 -2.34 35.00 13.42
C ASN A 449 -3.40 33.93 13.70
N PRO A 450 -3.88 33.21 12.67
CA PRO A 450 -4.90 32.19 12.83
C PRO A 450 -4.34 30.80 13.15
N TYR A 451 -3.00 30.61 13.20
CA TYR A 451 -2.34 29.32 13.46
C TYR A 451 -2.12 29.02 14.95
#